data_AF-A0A959IF79-F1
#
_entry.id   AF-A0A959IF79-F1
#
_cell.length_a   1.000
_cell.length_b   1.000
_cell.length_c   1.000
_cell.angle_alpha   90.00
_cell.angle_beta   90.00
_cell.angle_gamma   90.00
#
_symmetry.space_group_name_H-M   'P 1'
#
loop_
_entity.id
_entity.type
_entity.pdbx_description
1 polymer ?
#
loop_
_entity_poly.entity_id
_entity_poly.type
_entity_poly.pdbx_seq_one_letter_code
_entity_poly.pdbx_strand_id
1 'polypeptide(L)'
;PTTLIAGCECPDTEECQTTFVKTLGQAGPEEGRRLIAEPGGGFLLGGNKGDSSLLVLLDGEGHPVWERTFKVTPNAGERIVDLYIDSEQFLLGVGITDGPQFGTFTFKYDYQNGTLLWLKLADPAVYPTSLLLTILEKAPG
;
A
#
# COMPACT_ATOMS: atom_id res chain seq x y z
N PRO A 1 -6.32 5.50 34.05
CA PRO A 1 -4.89 5.56 33.67
C PRO A 1 -4.76 5.44 32.14
N THR A 2 -4.62 6.58 31.46
CA THR A 2 -4.40 6.63 30.01
C THR A 2 -2.89 6.55 29.79
N THR A 3 -2.38 5.38 29.39
CA THR A 3 -0.96 5.23 29.06
C THR A 3 -0.71 5.96 27.75
N LEU A 4 0.01 7.08 27.82
CA LEU A 4 0.53 7.76 26.65
C LEU A 4 1.65 6.90 26.07
N ILE A 5 1.49 6.50 24.81
CA ILE A 5 2.45 5.71 24.07
C ILE A 5 3.30 6.73 23.28
N ALA A 6 4.40 7.20 23.88
CA ALA A 6 5.27 8.21 23.29
C ALA A 6 6.34 7.58 22.39
N GLY A 7 6.49 8.06 21.16
CA GLY A 7 7.62 7.79 20.26
C GLY A 7 8.45 9.07 20.13
N CYS A 8 9.66 9.09 20.68
CA CYS A 8 10.56 10.24 20.56
C CYS A 8 11.66 9.95 19.52
N GLU A 9 12.00 10.97 18.72
CA GLU A 9 13.21 11.03 17.89
C GLU A 9 14.37 11.59 18.75
N CYS A 10 15.55 10.93 18.68
CA CYS A 10 16.70 11.20 19.54
C CYS A 10 17.61 12.30 18.95
N PRO A 11 17.87 13.42 19.64
CA PRO A 11 18.99 14.30 19.34
C PRO A 11 20.26 13.77 20.03
N ASP A 12 21.33 13.67 19.24
CA ASP A 12 22.66 13.15 19.57
C ASP A 12 23.10 13.31 21.04
N THR A 13 22.97 12.25 21.84
CA THR A 13 23.94 11.72 22.83
C THR A 13 23.24 10.72 23.76
N GLU A 14 23.81 9.52 23.87
CA GLU A 14 23.50 8.46 24.85
C GLU A 14 22.14 7.73 24.70
N GLU A 15 22.23 6.46 24.27
CA GLU A 15 21.23 5.38 24.36
C GLU A 15 19.77 5.74 24.05
N CYS A 16 19.45 5.74 22.76
CA CYS A 16 18.07 5.73 22.28
C CYS A 16 17.41 4.41 22.73
N GLN A 17 16.64 4.42 23.83
CA GLN A 17 15.83 3.28 24.22
C GLN A 17 14.85 2.99 23.10
N THR A 18 14.93 1.77 22.55
CA THR A 18 14.15 1.32 21.39
C THR A 18 12.68 1.70 21.51
N THR A 19 12.19 2.53 20.60
CA THR A 19 10.76 2.79 20.46
C THR A 19 10.07 1.50 19.98
N PHE A 20 8.83 1.26 20.42
CA PHE A 20 7.97 0.19 19.85
C PHE A 20 7.38 0.62 18.48
N VAL A 21 7.68 1.85 18.02
CA VAL A 21 7.26 2.42 16.73
C VAL A 21 8.50 2.72 15.90
N LYS A 22 8.49 2.21 14.67
CA LYS A 22 9.47 2.53 13.62
C LYS A 22 8.75 3.33 12.54
N THR A 23 9.30 4.48 12.18
CA THR A 23 8.84 5.23 11.01
C THR A 23 9.45 4.64 9.75
N LEU A 24 8.64 4.40 8.74
CA LEU A 24 9.06 3.96 7.41
C LEU A 24 8.67 5.05 6.39
N GLY A 25 9.51 5.24 5.38
CA GLY A 25 9.31 6.25 4.34
C GLY A 25 10.46 7.26 4.27
N GLN A 26 10.35 8.18 3.32
CA GLN A 26 11.34 9.24 3.10
C GLN A 26 10.72 10.63 3.31
N ALA A 27 11.53 11.68 3.27
CA ALA A 27 11.03 13.05 3.31
C ALA A 27 10.11 13.31 2.10
N GLY A 28 8.88 13.74 2.37
CA GLY A 28 7.86 14.02 1.36
C GLY A 28 6.49 13.45 1.74
N PRO A 29 5.45 13.75 0.95
CA PRO A 29 4.13 13.17 1.16
C PRO A 29 4.16 11.66 0.83
N GLU A 30 4.08 10.84 1.87
CA GLU A 30 4.01 9.38 1.77
C GLU A 30 3.03 8.88 2.84
N GLU A 31 2.12 7.97 2.46
CA GLU A 31 1.13 7.38 3.37
C GLU A 31 1.12 5.87 3.17
N GLY A 32 1.33 5.12 4.26
CA GLY A 32 1.02 3.70 4.33
C GLY A 32 -0.42 3.50 4.81
N ARG A 33 -1.25 2.78 4.06
CA ARG A 33 -2.69 2.70 4.30
C ARG A 33 -3.19 1.29 4.61
N ARG A 34 -2.61 0.27 3.97
CA ARG A 34 -2.98 -1.12 4.15
C ARG A 34 -1.76 -1.99 4.34
N LEU A 35 -1.70 -2.72 5.45
CA LEU A 35 -0.68 -3.75 5.71
C LEU A 35 -1.34 -5.13 5.72
N ILE A 36 -0.75 -6.09 5.01
CA ILE A 36 -1.13 -7.51 5.07
C ILE A 36 0.10 -8.39 5.31
N ALA A 37 -0.11 -9.54 5.92
CA ALA A 37 0.94 -10.55 6.06
C ALA A 37 1.29 -11.13 4.70
N GLU A 38 2.58 -11.29 4.44
CA GLU A 38 3.11 -12.00 3.27
C GLU A 38 3.45 -13.46 3.69
N PRO A 39 3.08 -14.49 2.91
CA PRO A 39 3.23 -15.90 3.27
C PRO A 39 4.66 -16.35 3.61
N GLY A 40 5.69 -15.71 3.05
CA GLY A 40 7.09 -15.92 3.37
C GLY A 40 7.55 -15.35 4.72
N GLY A 41 6.65 -14.70 5.48
CA GLY A 41 6.93 -14.17 6.81
C GLY A 41 7.22 -12.67 6.84
N GLY A 42 7.11 -11.99 5.70
CA GLY A 42 7.17 -10.54 5.62
C GLY A 42 5.81 -9.85 5.68
N PHE A 43 5.76 -8.62 5.20
CA PHE A 43 4.53 -7.84 5.08
C PHE A 43 4.48 -7.08 3.76
N LEU A 44 3.28 -6.96 3.18
CA LEU A 44 3.03 -6.06 2.06
C LEU A 44 2.26 -4.83 2.55
N LEU A 45 2.81 -3.66 2.27
CA LEU A 45 2.22 -2.36 2.55
C LEU A 45 1.75 -1.71 1.24
N GLY A 46 0.51 -1.25 1.21
CA GLY A 46 -0.06 -0.44 0.14
C GLY A 46 -0.39 0.97 0.63
N GLY A 47 -0.24 1.96 -0.26
CA GLY A 47 -0.57 3.34 0.03
C GLY A 47 -0.27 4.28 -1.14
N ASN A 48 0.33 5.44 -0.87
CA ASN A 48 0.80 6.37 -1.90
C ASN A 48 2.10 7.07 -1.54
N LYS A 49 2.82 7.49 -2.57
CA LYS A 49 4.00 8.35 -2.49
C LYS A 49 3.83 9.49 -3.49
N GLY A 50 3.69 10.70 -2.96
CA GLY A 50 3.19 11.84 -3.72
C GLY A 50 1.82 11.53 -4.31
N ASP A 51 1.73 11.67 -5.62
CA ASP A 51 0.51 11.45 -6.39
C ASP A 51 0.43 10.03 -6.98
N SER A 52 1.35 9.13 -6.64
CA SER A 52 1.46 7.78 -7.23
C SER A 52 1.14 6.70 -6.20
N SER A 53 0.59 5.58 -6.66
CA SER A 53 0.34 4.40 -5.84
C SER A 53 1.66 3.82 -5.33
N LEU A 54 1.69 3.37 -4.08
CA LEU A 54 2.88 2.81 -3.41
C LEU A 54 2.63 1.36 -2.97
N LEU A 55 3.56 0.47 -3.31
CA LEU A 55 3.69 -0.88 -2.75
C LEU A 55 5.06 -1.05 -2.11
N VAL A 56 5.11 -1.62 -0.92
CA VAL A 56 6.36 -1.95 -0.21
C VAL A 56 6.29 -3.38 0.29
N LEU A 57 7.34 -4.16 0.02
CA LEU A 57 7.56 -5.42 0.72
C LEU A 57 8.51 -5.17 1.88
N LEU A 58 8.12 -5.62 3.06
CA LEU A 58 8.90 -5.60 4.29
C LEU A 58 9.30 -7.03 4.68
N ASP A 59 10.47 -7.20 5.28
CA ASP A 59 10.85 -8.44 5.95
C ASP A 59 10.09 -8.63 7.29
N GLY A 60 10.32 -9.75 7.97
CA GLY A 60 9.66 -10.07 9.24
C GLY A 60 10.00 -9.09 10.38
N GLU A 61 11.11 -8.36 10.25
CA GLU A 61 11.59 -7.32 11.14
C GLU A 61 11.13 -5.92 10.73
N GLY A 62 10.35 -5.79 9.65
CA GLY A 62 9.82 -4.52 9.16
C GLY A 62 10.87 -3.65 8.46
N HIS A 63 11.93 -4.21 7.88
CA HIS A 63 12.83 -3.52 6.97
C HIS A 63 12.32 -3.60 5.53
N PRO A 64 12.42 -2.51 4.74
CA PRO A 64 12.08 -2.56 3.32
C PRO A 64 12.99 -3.53 2.55
N VAL A 65 12.38 -4.55 1.92
CA VAL A 65 13.03 -5.41 0.93
C VAL A 65 13.01 -4.71 -0.43
N TRP A 66 11.85 -4.15 -0.80
CA TRP A 66 11.71 -3.31 -1.98
C TRP A 66 10.54 -2.34 -1.87
N GLU A 67 10.63 -1.27 -2.65
CA GLU A 67 9.58 -0.27 -2.84
C GLU A 67 9.25 -0.16 -4.34
N ARG A 68 7.98 -0.02 -4.68
CA ARG A 68 7.49 0.20 -6.03
C ARG A 68 6.43 1.28 -6.03
N THR A 69 6.54 2.20 -6.98
CA THR A 69 5.47 3.12 -7.30
C THR A 69 4.97 2.87 -8.71
N PHE A 70 3.69 3.11 -8.92
CA PHE A 70 3.11 3.14 -10.25
C PHE A 70 2.05 4.22 -10.34
N LYS A 71 1.80 4.66 -11.57
CA LYS A 71 0.82 5.69 -11.91
C LYS A 71 -0.23 5.07 -12.82
N VAL A 72 -1.47 5.07 -12.37
CA VAL A 72 -2.62 4.56 -13.14
C VAL A 72 -3.22 5.66 -14.01
N THR A 73 -3.45 6.83 -13.43
CA THR A 73 -4.09 7.95 -14.12
C THR A 73 -3.15 9.16 -14.19
N PRO A 74 -2.83 9.68 -15.39
CA PRO A 74 -2.01 10.87 -15.53
C PRO A 74 -2.60 12.07 -14.78
N ASN A 75 -1.75 12.81 -14.04
CA ASN A 75 -2.11 14.04 -13.33
C ASN A 75 -3.21 13.90 -12.25
N ALA A 76 -3.52 12.69 -11.79
CA ALA A 76 -4.43 12.42 -10.67
C ALA A 76 -3.63 11.85 -9.51
N GLY A 77 -3.91 12.24 -8.27
CA GLY A 77 -3.35 11.53 -7.13
C GLY A 77 -4.02 10.18 -6.99
N GLU A 78 -3.31 9.21 -6.46
CA GLU A 78 -3.83 7.85 -6.34
C GLU A 78 -3.23 7.15 -5.16
N ARG A 79 -4.03 6.27 -4.56
CA ARG A 79 -3.62 5.50 -3.40
C ARG A 79 -4.27 4.13 -3.40
N ILE A 80 -3.50 3.15 -2.95
CA ILE A 80 -4.01 1.80 -2.70
C ILE A 80 -4.77 1.82 -1.38
N VAL A 81 -5.97 1.24 -1.38
CA VAL A 81 -6.86 1.24 -0.20
C VAL A 81 -7.02 -0.15 0.41
N ASP A 82 -6.88 -1.23 -0.38
CA ASP A 82 -6.88 -2.59 0.13
C ASP A 82 -5.98 -3.50 -0.71
N LEU A 83 -5.51 -4.56 -0.06
CA LEU A 83 -4.62 -5.58 -0.61
C LEU A 83 -5.08 -6.95 -0.14
N TYR A 84 -4.91 -7.95 -1.00
CA TYR A 84 -5.20 -9.35 -0.70
C TYR A 84 -4.28 -10.25 -1.51
N ILE A 85 -3.73 -11.30 -0.91
CA ILE A 85 -2.99 -12.33 -1.64
C ILE A 85 -3.97 -13.45 -1.97
N ASP A 86 -4.13 -13.74 -3.25
CA ASP A 86 -5.02 -14.80 -3.71
C ASP A 86 -4.43 -16.20 -3.50
N SER A 87 -5.27 -17.22 -3.70
CA SER A 87 -4.87 -18.63 -3.58
C SER A 87 -3.71 -19.04 -4.51
N GLU A 88 -3.51 -18.31 -5.61
CA GLU A 88 -2.41 -18.50 -6.56
C GLU A 88 -1.13 -17.75 -6.17
N GLN A 89 -1.08 -17.11 -5.01
CA GLN A 89 0.06 -16.33 -4.50
C GLN A 89 0.35 -15.04 -5.28
N PHE A 90 -0.66 -14.48 -5.94
CA PHE A 90 -0.57 -13.15 -6.55
C PHE A 90 -1.18 -12.10 -5.63
N LEU A 91 -0.64 -10.88 -5.69
CA LEU A 91 -1.18 -9.74 -4.97
C LEU A 91 -2.32 -9.13 -5.78
N LEU A 92 -3.52 -9.19 -5.24
CA LEU A 92 -4.65 -8.38 -5.64
C LEU A 92 -4.62 -7.06 -4.87
N GLY A 93 -4.99 -5.98 -5.56
CA GLY A 93 -5.18 -4.71 -4.89
C GLY A 93 -6.23 -3.85 -5.56
N VAL A 94 -6.73 -2.92 -4.76
CA VAL A 94 -7.68 -1.91 -5.20
C VAL A 94 -7.22 -0.54 -4.71
N GLY A 95 -7.40 0.46 -5.55
CA GLY A 95 -7.07 1.83 -5.24
C GLY A 95 -8.09 2.81 -5.76
N ILE A 96 -7.92 4.04 -5.31
CA ILE A 96 -8.74 5.19 -5.69
C ILE A 96 -7.85 6.25 -6.30
N THR A 97 -8.42 7.00 -7.23
CA THR A 97 -7.80 8.16 -7.88
C THR A 97 -8.55 9.41 -7.45
N ASP A 98 -7.84 10.46 -7.06
CA ASP A 98 -8.36 11.80 -6.83
C ASP A 98 -8.07 12.69 -8.05
N GLY A 99 -9.11 13.33 -8.56
CA GLY A 99 -9.09 14.08 -9.82
C GLY A 99 -10.49 14.53 -10.21
N PRO A 100 -10.65 15.21 -11.36
CA PRO A 100 -11.96 15.74 -11.80
C PRO A 100 -13.03 14.65 -11.95
N GLN A 101 -12.60 13.40 -12.15
CA GLN A 101 -13.43 12.21 -12.10
C GLN A 101 -12.82 11.27 -11.06
N PHE A 102 -13.52 11.08 -9.95
CA PHE A 102 -13.16 10.05 -8.97
C PHE A 102 -13.24 8.69 -9.65
N GLY A 103 -12.11 8.03 -9.77
CA GLY A 103 -11.99 6.69 -10.34
C GLY A 103 -11.48 5.70 -9.31
N THR A 104 -11.72 4.42 -9.58
CA THR A 104 -11.14 3.31 -8.84
C THR A 104 -10.42 2.40 -9.82
N PHE A 105 -9.32 1.80 -9.38
CA PHE A 105 -8.60 0.80 -10.15
C PHE A 105 -8.43 -0.46 -9.33
N THR A 106 -8.31 -1.58 -10.04
CA THR A 106 -7.99 -2.89 -9.48
C THR A 106 -6.82 -3.46 -10.24
N PHE A 107 -5.99 -4.24 -9.57
CA PHE A 107 -4.83 -4.87 -10.21
C PHE A 107 -4.56 -6.26 -9.63
N LYS A 108 -3.85 -7.07 -10.43
CA LYS A 108 -3.20 -8.31 -9.99
C LYS A 108 -1.73 -8.23 -10.35
N TYR A 109 -0.88 -8.48 -9.36
CA TYR A 109 0.55 -8.28 -9.43
C TYR A 109 1.29 -9.51 -8.90
N ASP A 110 2.20 -10.04 -9.71
CA ASP A 110 3.19 -10.99 -9.29
C ASP A 110 4.31 -10.25 -8.58
N TYR A 111 4.15 -10.11 -7.26
CA TYR A 111 5.07 -9.36 -6.41
C TYR A 111 6.39 -10.08 -6.15
N GLN A 112 6.45 -11.38 -6.44
CA GLN A 112 7.66 -12.20 -6.32
C GLN A 112 8.59 -11.96 -7.52
N ASN A 113 8.00 -11.88 -8.72
CA ASN A 113 8.75 -11.64 -9.97
C ASN A 113 8.71 -10.18 -10.46
N GLY A 114 7.99 -9.31 -9.76
CA GLY A 114 7.89 -7.89 -10.09
C GLY A 114 7.07 -7.60 -11.35
N THR A 115 6.07 -8.43 -11.67
CA THR A 115 5.32 -8.35 -12.92
C THR A 115 3.84 -7.99 -12.70
N LEU A 116 3.38 -6.91 -13.32
CA LEU A 116 1.95 -6.55 -13.35
C LEU A 116 1.21 -7.45 -14.35
N LEU A 117 0.31 -8.30 -13.85
CA LEU A 117 -0.43 -9.25 -14.68
C LEU A 117 -1.61 -8.58 -15.38
N TRP A 118 -2.36 -7.77 -14.64
CA TRP A 118 -3.37 -6.88 -15.21
C TRP A 118 -3.65 -5.70 -14.29
N LEU A 119 -4.14 -4.63 -14.90
CA LEU A 119 -4.69 -3.47 -14.24
C LEU A 119 -5.97 -3.05 -14.95
N LYS A 120 -7.00 -2.74 -14.17
CA LYS A 120 -8.30 -2.30 -14.68
C LYS A 120 -8.68 -1.00 -13.98
N LEU A 121 -8.86 0.05 -14.77
CA LEU A 121 -9.47 1.29 -14.33
C LEU A 121 -10.99 1.19 -14.57
N ALA A 122 -11.79 1.49 -13.55
CA ALA A 122 -13.23 1.58 -13.71
C ALA A 122 -13.57 2.76 -14.64
N ASP A 123 -14.40 2.51 -15.64
CA ASP A 123 -14.86 3.56 -16.56
C ASP A 123 -15.72 4.58 -15.78
N PRO A 124 -15.26 5.83 -15.62
CA PRO A 124 -16.00 6.84 -14.88
C PRO A 124 -17.31 7.25 -15.56
N ALA A 125 -17.48 7.00 -16.87
CA ALA A 125 -18.73 7.23 -17.57
C ALA A 125 -19.80 6.17 -17.24
N VAL A 126 -19.36 4.95 -16.91
CA VAL A 126 -20.25 3.83 -16.54
C VAL A 126 -20.49 3.79 -15.03
N TYR A 127 -19.47 4.12 -14.25
CA TYR A 127 -19.48 4.08 -12.79
C TYR A 127 -19.11 5.43 -12.17
N PRO A 128 -19.89 6.50 -12.45
CA PRO A 128 -19.60 7.79 -11.84
C PRO A 128 -19.65 7.65 -10.33
N THR A 129 -18.61 8.12 -9.64
CA THR A 129 -18.48 8.14 -8.17
C THR A 129 -18.41 6.78 -7.46
N SER A 130 -18.17 5.68 -8.17
CA SER A 130 -18.01 4.37 -7.51
C SER A 130 -16.63 4.22 -6.86
N LEU A 131 -16.61 3.85 -5.59
CA LEU A 131 -15.40 3.56 -4.83
C LEU A 131 -15.38 2.06 -4.48
N LEU A 132 -14.42 1.34 -5.04
CA LEU A 132 -14.09 0.01 -4.55
C LEU A 132 -13.06 0.18 -3.44
N LEU A 133 -13.42 -0.26 -2.24
CA LEU A 133 -12.61 -0.03 -1.04
C LEU A 133 -12.03 -1.31 -0.46
N THR A 134 -12.48 -2.47 -0.94
CA THR A 134 -12.01 -3.77 -0.49
C THR A 134 -11.99 -4.77 -1.62
N ILE A 135 -11.11 -5.75 -1.50
CA ILE A 135 -10.99 -6.86 -2.44
C ILE A 135 -11.01 -8.19 -1.67
N LEU A 136 -11.71 -9.17 -2.22
CA LEU A 136 -11.83 -10.51 -1.67
C LEU A 136 -11.84 -11.52 -2.82
N GLU A 137 -11.19 -12.65 -2.62
CA GLU A 137 -11.34 -13.82 -3.48
C GLU A 137 -12.62 -14.58 -3.11
N LYS A 138 -13.50 -14.79 -4.10
CA LYS A 138 -14.82 -15.41 -3.89
C LYS A 138 -14.73 -16.85 -3.39
N ALA A 139 -13.76 -17.60 -3.90
CA ALA A 139 -13.39 -18.96 -3.52
C ALA A 139 -11.98 -19.21 -4.08
N PRO A 140 -11.18 -20.10 -3.48
CA PRO A 140 -9.88 -20.46 -4.04
C PRO A 140 -10.01 -20.92 -5.50
N GLY A 141 -9.30 -20.28 -6.43
CA GLY A 141 -9.21 -20.64 -7.85
C GLY A 141 -10.26 -19.99 -8.75
#